data_AF-A0A384I178-F1
#
_entry.id   AF-A0A384I178-F1
#
_cell.length_a   1.000
_cell.length_b   1.000
_cell.length_c   1.000
_cell.angle_alpha   90.00
_cell.angle_beta   90.00
_cell.angle_gamma   90.00
#
_symmetry.space_group_name_H-M   'P 1'
#
loop_
_entity.id
_entity.type
_entity.pdbx_description
1 polymer ?
#
loop_
_entity_poly.entity_id
_entity_poly.type
_entity_poly.pdbx_seq_one_letter_code
_entity_poly.pdbx_strand_id
1 'polypeptide(L)'
;MLVGHAVLGYLWASDAENAASFEPKDVGDDETYHAGLHWLDRLHTAHDQGLAPSEALQQLTDGLPQGDHAPGRMRLGALREMAADL
;
A
#
# COMPACT_ATOMS: atom_id res chain seq x y z
N MET A 1 -9.77 -18.44 -15.92
CA MET A 1 -8.65 -17.63 -15.42
C MET A 1 -8.72 -17.69 -13.91
N LEU A 2 -7.72 -18.30 -13.26
CA LEU A 2 -7.60 -18.19 -11.80
C LEU A 2 -7.23 -16.74 -11.50
N VAL A 3 -8.09 -16.02 -10.79
CA VAL A 3 -7.77 -14.68 -10.30
C VAL A 3 -6.86 -14.88 -9.10
N GLY A 4 -5.55 -14.95 -9.35
CA GLY A 4 -4.56 -15.09 -8.29
C GLY A 4 -4.40 -13.77 -7.54
N HIS A 5 -4.49 -13.80 -6.22
CA HIS A 5 -4.12 -12.64 -5.40
C HIS A 5 -2.59 -12.59 -5.28
N ALA A 6 -1.96 -11.58 -5.87
CA ALA A 6 -0.53 -11.38 -5.81
C ALA A 6 -0.18 -10.12 -5.02
N VAL A 7 1.03 -10.10 -4.44
CA VAL A 7 1.58 -8.88 -3.86
C VAL A 7 1.98 -7.93 -4.99
N LEU A 8 1.40 -6.74 -5.03
CA LEU A 8 1.72 -5.70 -6.03
C LEU A 8 2.97 -4.90 -5.63
N GLY A 9 3.24 -4.73 -4.34
CA GLY A 9 4.41 -3.99 -3.86
C GLY A 9 4.36 -3.71 -2.37
N TYR A 10 5.23 -2.83 -1.91
CA TYR A 10 5.44 -2.53 -0.50
C TYR A 10 5.52 -1.04 -0.25
N LEU A 11 4.85 -0.57 0.80
CA LEU A 11 5.04 0.78 1.33
C LEU A 11 6.23 0.80 2.29
N TRP A 12 7.01 1.88 2.25
CA TRP A 12 8.08 2.13 3.19
C TRP A 12 8.11 3.60 3.62
N ALA A 13 8.71 3.85 4.78
CA ALA A 13 8.90 5.18 5.34
C ALA A 13 10.24 5.28 6.09
N SER A 14 10.81 6.47 6.10
CA SER A 14 12.00 6.85 6.86
C SER A 14 11.83 8.26 7.41
N ASP A 15 11.61 8.38 8.72
CA ASP A 15 11.51 9.69 9.39
C ASP A 15 12.85 10.45 9.37
N ALA A 16 13.97 9.72 9.43
CA ALA A 16 15.30 10.31 9.40
C ALA A 16 15.60 11.05 8.08
N GLU A 17 15.09 10.51 6.97
CA GLU A 17 15.25 11.08 5.62
C GLU A 17 14.03 11.90 5.17
N ASN A 18 13.02 12.02 6.03
CA ASN A 18 11.71 12.61 5.70
C ASN A 18 11.13 12.08 4.37
N ALA A 19 11.18 10.76 4.18
CA ALA A 19 10.80 10.13 2.92
C ALA A 19 9.86 8.93 3.13
N ALA A 20 8.90 8.78 2.23
CA ALA A 20 8.05 7.59 2.10
C ALA A 20 7.77 7.32 0.62
N SER A 21 7.59 6.06 0.25
CA SER A 21 7.24 5.69 -1.12
C SER A 21 6.58 4.32 -1.21
N PHE A 22 6.21 3.96 -2.42
CA PHE A 22 5.78 2.64 -2.83
C PHE A 22 6.87 1.98 -3.70
N GLU A 23 7.29 0.78 -3.31
CA GLU A 23 8.20 -0.07 -4.08
C GLU A 23 7.39 -1.16 -4.80
N PRO A 24 7.24 -1.10 -6.14
CA PRO A 24 6.52 -2.11 -6.90
C PRO A 24 7.26 -3.45 -6.89
N LYS A 25 6.50 -4.56 -6.84
CA LYS A 25 7.06 -5.91 -6.99
C LYS A 25 7.37 -6.23 -8.45
N ASP A 26 6.50 -5.80 -9.36
CA ASP A 26 6.67 -5.94 -10.81
C ASP A 26 6.35 -4.59 -11.49
N VAL A 27 7.36 -4.00 -12.14
CA VAL A 27 7.26 -2.68 -12.78
C VAL A 27 6.59 -2.74 -14.16
N GLY A 28 6.43 -3.93 -14.75
CA GLY A 28 5.82 -4.11 -16.07
C GLY A 28 4.32 -4.35 -16.03
N ASP A 29 3.74 -4.44 -14.84
CA ASP A 29 2.34 -4.77 -14.62
C ASP A 29 1.48 -3.51 -14.41
N ASP A 30 0.47 -3.31 -15.26
CA ASP A 30 -0.41 -2.15 -15.23
C ASP A 30 -1.20 -2.05 -13.91
N GLU A 31 -1.58 -3.18 -13.30
CA GLU A 31 -2.27 -3.19 -12.02
C GLU A 31 -1.36 -2.68 -10.90
N THR A 32 -0.12 -3.17 -10.86
CA THR A 32 0.93 -2.70 -9.94
C THR A 32 1.23 -1.22 -10.13
N TYR A 33 1.32 -0.75 -11.39
CA TYR A 33 1.54 0.65 -11.69
C TYR A 33 0.41 1.55 -11.17
N HIS A 34 -0.84 1.23 -11.48
CA HIS A 34 -1.98 2.02 -11.02
C HIS A 34 -2.12 2.00 -9.49
N ALA A 35 -1.91 0.84 -8.86
CA ALA A 35 -1.89 0.75 -7.40
C ALA A 35 -0.80 1.66 -6.80
N GLY A 36 0.39 1.68 -7.39
CA GLY A 36 1.48 2.56 -6.97
C GLY A 36 1.10 4.04 -7.03
N LEU A 37 0.44 4.49 -8.11
CA LEU A 37 -0.03 5.88 -8.22
C LEU A 37 -0.98 6.27 -7.09
N HIS A 38 -1.96 5.42 -6.77
CA HIS A 38 -2.90 5.68 -5.68
C HIS A 38 -2.21 5.78 -4.32
N TRP A 39 -1.20 4.95 -4.08
CA TRP A 39 -0.44 4.97 -2.83
C TRP A 39 0.44 6.20 -2.70
N LEU A 40 1.13 6.58 -3.77
CA LEU A 40 1.97 7.78 -3.81
C LEU A 40 1.15 9.06 -3.61
N ASP A 41 -0.05 9.15 -4.20
CA ASP A 41 -0.97 10.29 -4.01
C ASP A 41 -1.35 10.49 -2.53
N ARG A 42 -1.62 9.39 -1.82
CA ARG A 42 -1.94 9.44 -0.38
C ARG A 42 -0.74 9.86 0.46
N LEU A 43 0.46 9.34 0.15
CA LEU A 43 1.69 9.73 0.83
C LEU A 43 2.02 11.21 0.59
N HIS A 44 1.84 11.70 -0.64
CA HIS A 44 1.98 13.12 -0.95
C HIS A 44 0.99 13.97 -0.16
N THR A 45 -0.28 13.56 -0.08
CA THR A 45 -1.30 14.27 0.70
C THR A 45 -0.92 14.34 2.19
N ALA A 46 -0.40 13.25 2.76
CA ALA A 46 0.06 13.23 4.16
C ALA A 46 1.29 14.13 4.37
N HIS A 47 2.23 14.13 3.43
CA HIS A 47 3.39 15.01 3.45
C HIS A 47 2.98 16.49 3.38
N ASP A 48 2.03 16.86 2.52
CA ASP A 48 1.50 18.22 2.43
C ASP A 48 0.77 18.68 3.70
N GLN A 49 0.28 17.74 4.50
CA GLN A 49 -0.29 18.00 5.84
C GLN A 49 0.79 18.12 6.94
N GLY A 50 2.07 17.90 6.60
CA GLY A 50 3.19 17.99 7.53
C GLY A 50 3.36 16.78 8.44
N LEU A 51 2.75 15.63 8.09
CA LEU A 51 2.91 14.40 8.86
C LEU A 51 4.30 13.81 8.64
N ALA A 52 4.87 13.22 9.70
CA ALA A 52 6.06 12.40 9.54
C ALA A 52 5.75 11.16 8.67
N PRO A 53 6.73 10.64 7.91
CA PRO A 53 6.56 9.43 7.10
C PRO A 53 5.95 8.23 7.85
N SER A 54 6.37 7.98 9.09
CA SER A 54 5.80 6.90 9.92
C SER A 54 4.35 7.17 10.34
N GLU A 55 4.01 8.43 10.65
CA GLU A 55 2.64 8.85 10.95
C GLU A 55 1.73 8.71 9.72
N ALA A 56 2.25 9.00 8.52
CA ALA A 56 1.54 8.77 7.27
C ALA A 56 1.19 7.28 7.10
N LEU A 57 2.14 6.36 7.28
CA LEU A 57 1.85 4.91 7.22
C LEU A 57 0.85 4.46 8.29
N GLN A 58 0.93 5.03 9.50
CA GLN A 58 -0.01 4.73 10.58
C GLN A 58 -1.43 5.14 10.19
N GLN A 59 -1.60 6.35 9.64
CA GLN A 59 -2.89 6.86 9.16
C GLN A 59 -3.49 5.98 8.05
N LEU A 60 -2.65 5.55 7.09
CA LEU A 60 -3.07 4.62 6.03
C LEU A 60 -3.58 3.29 6.59
N THR A 61 -3.01 2.85 7.71
CA THR A 61 -3.38 1.59 8.35
C THR A 61 -4.64 1.76 9.20
N ASP A 62 -4.77 2.83 9.98
CA ASP A 62 -5.85 3.09 10.96
C ASP A 62 -7.22 3.41 10.36
N GLY A 63 -7.26 3.61 9.05
CA GLY A 63 -8.48 3.64 8.27
C GLY A 63 -8.57 4.90 7.45
N LEU A 64 -8.55 4.73 6.13
CA LEU A 64 -8.93 5.79 5.21
C LEU A 64 -10.47 5.87 5.14
N PRO A 65 -11.05 7.04 4.83
CA PRO A 65 -12.45 7.15 4.46
C PRO A 65 -12.78 6.10 3.38
N GLN A 66 -13.91 5.38 3.54
CA GLN A 66 -14.30 4.36 2.57
C GLN A 66 -14.50 4.97 1.18
N GLY A 67 -13.87 4.37 0.17
CA GLY A 67 -13.96 4.72 -1.25
C GLY A 67 -13.37 3.59 -2.10
N ASP A 68 -13.40 3.73 -3.43
CA ASP A 68 -12.74 2.78 -4.33
C ASP A 68 -11.24 2.69 -3.98
N HIS A 69 -10.72 1.47 -3.89
CA HIS A 69 -9.34 1.17 -3.46
C HIS A 69 -8.99 1.50 -2.00
N ALA A 70 -9.98 1.61 -1.10
CA ALA A 70 -9.69 1.67 0.34
C ALA A 70 -8.94 0.41 0.79
N PRO A 71 -7.84 0.52 1.54
CA PRO A 71 -7.09 -0.63 1.97
C PRO A 71 -7.87 -1.48 2.97
N GLY A 72 -7.90 -2.79 2.71
CA GLY A 72 -8.36 -3.77 3.68
C GLY A 72 -7.22 -4.20 4.61
N ARG A 73 -7.55 -4.57 5.85
CA ARG A 73 -6.63 -5.28 6.74
C ARG A 73 -6.89 -6.78 6.65
N MET A 74 -5.84 -7.56 6.42
CA MET A 74 -5.91 -9.03 6.42
C MET A 74 -4.94 -9.60 7.46
N ARG A 75 -5.37 -10.63 8.20
CA ARG A 75 -4.47 -11.37 9.07
C ARG A 75 -3.47 -12.17 8.22
N LEU A 76 -2.20 -12.17 8.61
CA LEU A 76 -1.14 -12.94 7.94
C LEU A 76 -1.49 -14.43 7.79
N GLY A 77 -2.18 -15.03 8.76
CA GLY A 77 -2.67 -16.41 8.65
C GLY A 77 -3.69 -16.59 7.51
N ALA A 78 -4.67 -15.68 7.42
CA ALA A 78 -5.66 -15.69 6.34
C ALA A 78 -5.01 -15.44 4.96
N LEU A 79 -4.01 -14.55 4.90
CA LEU A 79 -3.24 -14.33 3.67
C LEU A 79 -2.49 -15.60 3.23
N ARG A 80 -1.90 -16.34 4.18
CA ARG A 80 -1.21 -17.60 3.90
C ARG A 80 -2.16 -18.69 3.42
N GLU A 81 -3.33 -18.80 4.04
CA GLU A 81 -4.39 -19.71 3.60
C GLU A 81 -4.82 -19.39 2.16
N MET A 82 -5.11 -18.12 1.86
CA MET A 82 -5.47 -17.68 0.51
C MET A 82 -4.38 -17.94 -0.53
N ALA A 83 -3.10 -17.83 -0.15
CA ALA A 83 -1.98 -18.11 -1.06
C ALA A 83 -1.72 -19.60 -1.27
N ALA A 84 -2.13 -20.46 -0.33
CA ALA A 84 -1.95 -21.91 -0.43
C ALA A 84 -3.02 -22.59 -1.30
N ASP A 85 -4.16 -21.92 -1.50
CA ASP A 85 -5.27 -22.36 -2.35
C ASP A 85 -5.12 -21.94 -3.83
N LEU A 86 -3.99 -21.32 -4.20
CA LEU A 86 -3.60 -20.91 -5.57
C LEU A 86 -2.67 -21.94 -6.22
#